data_AF-A0A8J4UQR9-F1
#
_entry.id   AF-A0A8J4UQR9-F1
#
_cell.length_a   1.000
_cell.length_b   1.000
_cell.length_c   1.000
_cell.angle_alpha   90.00
_cell.angle_beta   90.00
_cell.angle_gamma   90.00
#
_symmetry.space_group_name_H-M   'P 1'
#
loop_
_entity.id
_entity.type
_entity.pdbx_description
1 polymer ?
#
loop_
_entity_poly.entity_id
_entity_poly.type
_entity_poly.pdbx_seq_one_letter_code
_entity_poly.pdbx_strand_id
1 'polypeptide(L)'
;MPFCKRIIAPKDVCKSALRSARAPCTDLADVCGFSLCSILRQLSDLCRQSVSILEELEGEIASVCHRSGTLENKVLSLQRHVSALAASKPPLKTTTNLDSESKRTAHFQSSWQQHVNVFGSWSRPECVQELHQEAQLNLQSLLQDFEEQLYDNRVTGQTFRHPSSQSSEDTSTTLSCSPSSLNSKKPEFVFL
;
A
#
# COMPACT_ATOMS: atom_id res chain seq x y z
N MET A 1 43.87 8.71 44.31
CA MET A 1 42.52 8.34 44.79
C MET A 1 42.00 7.18 43.95
N PRO A 2 41.54 6.05 44.53
CA PRO A 2 40.97 4.97 43.74
C PRO A 2 39.51 5.28 43.44
N PHE A 3 39.16 5.49 42.17
CA PHE A 3 37.76 5.60 41.78
C PHE A 3 37.10 4.22 41.87
N CYS A 4 36.04 4.10 42.66
CA CYS A 4 35.27 2.87 42.76
C CYS A 4 34.68 2.53 41.38
N LYS A 5 35.01 1.34 40.85
CA LYS A 5 34.43 0.83 39.60
C LYS A 5 32.92 0.66 39.79
N ARG A 6 32.13 1.54 39.16
CA ARG A 6 30.68 1.33 39.01
C ARG A 6 30.45 0.52 37.74
N ILE A 7 30.05 -0.73 37.91
CA ILE A 7 29.54 -1.54 36.81
C ILE A 7 28.10 -1.08 36.58
N ILE A 8 27.87 -0.35 35.48
CA ILE A 8 26.55 0.06 35.05
C ILE A 8 26.04 -1.06 34.13
N ALA A 9 25.18 -1.93 34.64
CA ALA A 9 24.45 -2.88 33.80
C ALA A 9 23.36 -2.11 33.03
N PRO A 10 23.21 -2.29 31.70
CA PRO A 10 22.10 -1.70 30.97
C PRO A 10 20.80 -2.27 31.55
N LYS A 11 19.93 -1.38 32.04
CA LYS A 11 18.70 -1.79 32.74
C LYS A 11 17.68 -2.45 31.80
N ASP A 12 17.71 -2.07 30.53
CA ASP A 12 16.82 -2.57 29.49
C ASP A 12 17.58 -2.66 28.16
N VAL A 13 18.07 -3.86 27.79
CA VAL A 13 18.68 -4.11 26.46
C VAL A 13 17.59 -4.19 25.37
N CYS A 14 16.34 -4.48 25.77
CA CYS A 14 15.21 -4.60 24.88
C CYS A 14 14.16 -3.56 25.26
N LYS A 15 13.79 -2.68 24.32
CA LYS A 15 12.51 -1.96 24.41
C LYS A 15 11.40 -2.98 24.16
N SER A 16 11.00 -3.73 25.19
CA SER A 16 9.74 -4.49 25.20
C SER A 16 8.58 -3.50 25.29
N ALA A 17 8.46 -2.64 24.29
CA ALA A 17 7.28 -1.84 24.09
C ALA A 17 6.26 -2.76 23.41
N LEU A 18 5.17 -3.05 24.13
CA LEU A 18 3.88 -3.45 23.59
C LEU A 18 3.58 -4.93 23.27
N ARG A 19 4.26 -5.93 23.85
CA ARG A 19 3.74 -7.33 23.84
C ARG A 19 4.02 -8.12 25.12
N SER A 20 3.88 -7.50 26.30
CA SER A 20 3.92 -8.28 27.55
C SER A 20 2.56 -8.93 27.84
N ALA A 21 2.22 -9.94 27.04
CA ALA A 21 1.30 -11.02 27.41
C ALA A 21 1.93 -12.41 27.16
N ARG A 22 3.15 -12.46 26.61
CA ARG A 22 3.99 -13.66 26.54
C ARG A 22 5.33 -13.38 27.21
N ALA A 23 5.87 -14.41 27.85
CA ALA A 23 6.95 -14.38 28.84
C ALA A 23 8.09 -13.38 28.53
N PRO A 24 8.63 -12.69 29.54
CA PRO A 24 9.78 -11.81 29.36
C PRO A 24 10.93 -12.63 28.76
N CYS A 25 11.63 -12.05 27.78
CA CYS A 25 12.78 -12.66 27.15
C CYS A 25 13.88 -12.86 28.22
N THR A 26 14.01 -14.08 28.73
CA THR A 26 14.82 -14.37 29.92
C THR A 26 16.30 -14.55 29.61
N ASP A 27 16.64 -14.84 28.35
CA ASP A 27 18.00 -15.12 27.90
C ASP A 27 18.34 -14.37 26.60
N LEU A 28 19.62 -14.05 26.40
CA LEU A 28 20.13 -13.46 25.15
C LEU A 28 19.87 -14.38 23.96
N ALA A 29 19.89 -15.70 24.16
CA ALA A 29 19.57 -16.68 23.13
C ALA A 29 18.15 -16.49 22.58
N ASP A 30 17.17 -16.17 23.44
CA ASP A 30 15.79 -15.91 23.04
C ASP A 30 15.67 -14.62 22.22
N VAL A 31 16.39 -13.55 22.62
CA VAL A 31 16.42 -12.28 21.88
C VAL A 31 17.04 -12.47 20.50
N CYS A 32 18.16 -13.19 20.44
CA CYS A 32 18.84 -13.53 19.19
C CYS A 32 17.95 -14.39 18.29
N GLY A 33 17.27 -15.40 18.84
CA GLY A 33 16.33 -16.24 18.11
C GLY A 33 15.15 -15.45 17.55
N PHE A 34 14.51 -14.60 18.36
CA PHE A 34 13.42 -13.73 17.91
C PHE A 34 13.88 -12.74 16.84
N SER A 35 15.05 -12.12 17.03
CA SER A 35 15.62 -11.17 16.05
C SER A 35 15.93 -11.86 14.74
N LEU A 36 16.53 -13.05 14.78
CA LEU A 36 16.81 -13.86 13.59
C LEU A 36 15.52 -14.23 12.86
N CYS A 37 14.50 -14.72 13.58
CA CYS A 37 13.19 -15.02 13.01
C CYS A 37 12.55 -13.78 12.36
N SER A 38 12.65 -12.61 13.00
CA SER A 38 12.15 -11.35 12.44
C SER A 38 12.88 -10.96 11.15
N ILE A 39 14.22 -11.08 11.12
CA ILE A 39 15.03 -10.81 9.93
C ILE A 39 14.68 -11.78 8.80
N LEU A 40 14.55 -13.08 9.10
CA LEU A 40 14.15 -14.08 8.11
C LEU A 40 12.76 -13.79 7.54
N ARG A 41 11.82 -13.36 8.37
CA ARG A 41 10.47 -12.95 7.91
C ARG A 41 10.55 -11.72 6.99
N GLN A 42 11.29 -10.69 7.40
CA GLN A 42 11.51 -9.49 6.57
C GLN A 42 12.18 -9.81 5.23
N LEU A 43 13.18 -10.69 5.22
CA LEU A 43 13.83 -11.13 3.99
C LEU A 43 12.87 -11.92 3.10
N SER A 44 12.03 -12.78 3.68
CA SER A 44 11.01 -13.50 2.92
C SER A 44 9.99 -12.55 2.28
N ASP A 45 9.54 -11.54 3.02
CA ASP A 45 8.60 -10.53 2.50
C ASP A 45 9.26 -9.70 1.39
N LEU A 46 10.53 -9.32 1.57
CA LEU A 46 11.30 -8.60 0.55
C LEU A 46 11.48 -9.44 -0.72
N CYS A 47 11.79 -10.74 -0.58
CA CYS A 47 11.90 -11.65 -1.71
C CYS A 47 10.57 -11.77 -2.46
N ARG A 48 9.44 -11.93 -1.74
CA ARG A 48 8.10 -11.97 -2.35
C ARG A 48 7.81 -10.68 -3.14
N GLN A 49 8.08 -9.53 -2.55
CA GLN A 49 7.87 -8.24 -3.21
C GLN A 49 8.78 -8.06 -4.44
N SER A 50 10.03 -8.51 -4.36
CA SER A 50 10.97 -8.43 -5.47
C SER A 50 10.52 -9.30 -6.65
N VAL A 51 10.03 -10.52 -6.38
CA VAL A 51 9.47 -11.40 -7.41
C VAL A 51 8.28 -10.75 -8.10
N SER A 52 7.33 -10.20 -7.34
CA SER A 52 6.16 -9.51 -7.91
C SER A 52 6.53 -8.35 -8.84
N ILE A 53 7.52 -7.53 -8.47
CA ILE A 53 8.00 -6.44 -9.33
C ILE A 53 8.63 -6.98 -10.62
N LEU A 54 9.42 -8.05 -10.51
CA LEU A 54 10.04 -8.67 -11.68
C LEU A 54 9.01 -9.27 -12.64
N GLU A 55 7.94 -9.89 -12.11
CA GLU A 55 6.84 -10.42 -12.92
C GLU A 55 6.08 -9.32 -13.68
N GLU A 56 5.79 -8.18 -13.03
CA GLU A 56 5.20 -7.01 -13.71
C GLU A 56 6.09 -6.50 -14.85
N LEU A 57 7.39 -6.34 -14.58
CA LEU A 57 8.36 -5.88 -15.58
C LEU A 57 8.48 -6.87 -16.74
N GLU A 58 8.50 -8.17 -16.46
CA GLU A 58 8.53 -9.21 -17.49
C GLU A 58 7.29 -9.13 -18.39
N GLY A 59 6.11 -8.95 -17.81
CA GLY A 59 4.85 -8.78 -18.56
C GLY A 59 4.89 -7.57 -19.51
N GLU A 60 5.36 -6.42 -19.02
CA GLU A 60 5.50 -5.22 -19.84
C GLU A 60 6.55 -5.38 -20.95
N ILE A 61 7.70 -5.99 -20.65
CA ILE A 61 8.73 -6.29 -21.65
C ILE A 61 8.17 -7.24 -22.73
N ALA A 62 7.45 -8.29 -22.33
CA ALA A 62 6.81 -9.22 -23.27
C ALA A 62 5.80 -8.51 -24.19
N SER A 63 4.98 -7.62 -23.64
CA SER A 63 4.04 -6.77 -24.39
C SER A 63 4.76 -5.89 -25.41
N VAL A 64 5.85 -5.22 -25.00
CA VAL A 64 6.68 -4.39 -25.89
C VAL A 64 7.33 -5.22 -26.98
N CYS A 65 7.90 -6.39 -26.65
CA CYS A 65 8.50 -7.31 -27.61
C CYS A 65 7.48 -7.78 -28.66
N HIS A 66 6.27 -8.15 -28.24
CA HIS A 66 5.20 -8.56 -29.15
C HIS A 66 4.80 -7.43 -30.11
N ARG A 67 4.61 -6.22 -29.58
CA ARG A 67 4.29 -5.04 -30.39
C ARG A 67 5.42 -4.69 -31.36
N SER A 68 6.67 -4.78 -30.91
CA SER A 68 7.86 -4.55 -31.73
C SER A 68 7.96 -5.56 -32.87
N GLY A 69 7.79 -6.86 -32.61
CA GLY A 69 7.78 -7.88 -33.65
C GLY A 69 6.64 -7.70 -34.66
N THR A 70 5.46 -7.29 -34.19
CA THR A 70 4.34 -6.94 -35.09
C THR A 70 4.69 -5.75 -35.98
N LEU A 71 5.34 -4.73 -35.42
CA LEU A 71 5.78 -3.55 -36.16
C LEU A 71 6.88 -3.89 -37.18
N GLU A 72 7.88 -4.70 -36.79
CA GLU A 72 8.94 -5.17 -37.67
C GLU A 72 8.37 -5.89 -38.89
N ASN A 73 7.43 -6.82 -38.69
CA ASN A 73 6.75 -7.52 -39.77
C ASN A 73 6.01 -6.56 -40.72
N LYS A 74 5.35 -5.53 -40.19
CA LYS A 74 4.69 -4.49 -40.99
C LYS A 74 5.70 -3.69 -41.80
N VAL A 75 6.82 -3.29 -41.20
CA VAL A 75 7.90 -2.55 -41.88
C VAL A 75 8.50 -3.38 -43.00
N LEU A 76 8.81 -4.66 -42.76
CA LEU A 76 9.34 -5.55 -43.79
C LEU A 76 8.33 -5.75 -44.93
N SER A 77 7.04 -5.90 -44.63
CA SER A 77 5.99 -5.99 -45.64
C SER A 77 5.89 -4.71 -46.48
N LEU A 78 5.90 -3.55 -45.84
CA LEU A 78 5.92 -2.25 -46.52
C LEU A 78 7.17 -2.09 -47.38
N GLN A 79 8.35 -2.46 -46.87
CA GLN A 79 9.59 -2.40 -47.63
C GLN A 79 9.53 -3.27 -48.89
N ARG A 80 8.98 -4.48 -48.81
CA ARG A 80 8.78 -5.35 -49.99
C ARG A 80 7.85 -4.69 -51.01
N HIS A 81 6.73 -4.11 -50.57
CA HIS A 81 5.81 -3.41 -51.47
C HIS A 81 6.47 -2.19 -52.12
N VAL A 82 7.18 -1.35 -51.36
CA VAL A 82 7.89 -0.18 -51.87
C VAL A 82 8.97 -0.59 -52.87
N SER A 83 9.74 -1.65 -52.59
CA SER A 83 10.73 -2.17 -53.53
C SER A 83 10.09 -2.70 -54.82
N ALA A 84 8.93 -3.38 -54.73
CA ALA A 84 8.19 -3.84 -55.90
C ALA A 84 7.67 -2.66 -56.75
N LEU A 85 7.14 -1.62 -56.09
CA LEU A 85 6.72 -0.37 -56.73
C LEU A 85 7.90 0.35 -57.39
N ALA A 86 9.06 0.42 -56.74
CA ALA A 86 10.27 1.05 -57.26
C ALA A 86 10.87 0.27 -58.45
N ALA A 87 10.80 -1.05 -58.43
CA ALA A 87 11.22 -1.91 -59.54
C ALA A 87 10.23 -1.88 -60.71
N SER A 88 8.95 -1.58 -60.46
CA SER A 88 7.96 -1.38 -61.52
C SER A 88 8.15 0.01 -62.16
N LYS A 89 8.35 0.04 -63.48
CA LYS A 89 8.40 1.31 -64.23
C LYS A 89 7.00 1.97 -64.17
N PRO A 90 6.88 3.25 -63.79
CA PRO A 90 5.58 3.92 -63.77
C PRO A 90 4.95 3.87 -65.17
N PRO A 91 3.64 3.62 -65.31
CA PRO A 91 2.99 3.56 -66.59
C PRO A 91 3.10 4.92 -67.30
N LEU A 92 3.96 4.99 -68.33
CA LEU A 92 3.94 6.06 -69.31
C LEU A 92 2.67 5.91 -70.13
N LYS A 93 1.54 6.44 -69.65
CA LYS A 93 0.35 6.78 -70.44
C LYS A 93 -0.64 7.59 -69.59
N THR A 94 -0.81 8.83 -70.03
CA THR A 94 -1.59 9.94 -69.45
C THR A 94 -3.11 9.74 -69.56
N THR A 95 -3.65 8.64 -69.04
CA THR A 95 -5.11 8.47 -68.86
C THR A 95 -5.40 7.70 -67.56
N THR A 96 -4.83 8.11 -66.43
CA THR A 96 -5.30 7.62 -65.13
C THR A 96 -6.66 8.26 -64.87
N ASN A 97 -7.73 7.47 -64.99
CA ASN A 97 -9.09 7.89 -64.67
C ASN A 97 -9.16 8.28 -63.18
N LEU A 98 -9.27 9.58 -62.90
CA LEU A 98 -9.27 10.14 -61.54
C LEU A 98 -10.66 10.13 -60.88
N ASP A 99 -11.68 9.53 -61.51
CA ASP A 99 -13.05 9.54 -60.98
C ASP A 99 -13.16 8.82 -59.63
N SER A 100 -12.28 7.84 -59.37
CA SER A 100 -12.20 7.14 -58.09
C SER A 100 -11.51 7.97 -57.01
N GLU A 101 -10.50 8.78 -57.38
CA GLU A 101 -9.79 9.66 -56.45
C GLU A 101 -10.62 10.92 -56.13
N SER A 102 -11.33 11.47 -57.12
CA SER A 102 -12.26 12.60 -56.95
C SER A 102 -13.41 12.29 -55.98
N LYS A 103 -13.82 11.01 -55.88
CA LYS A 103 -14.84 10.53 -54.93
C LYS A 103 -14.29 10.18 -53.54
N ARG A 104 -12.97 10.19 -53.34
CA ARG A 104 -12.36 9.94 -52.01
C ARG A 104 -12.45 11.21 -51.16
N THR A 105 -13.46 11.25 -50.30
CA THR A 105 -13.66 12.33 -49.31
C THR A 105 -13.02 12.02 -47.95
N ALA A 106 -12.64 10.76 -47.71
CA ALA A 106 -11.99 10.36 -46.46
C ALA A 106 -10.47 10.64 -46.52
N HIS A 107 -10.01 11.56 -45.68
CA HIS A 107 -8.60 11.83 -45.46
C HIS A 107 -8.01 10.83 -44.46
N PHE A 108 -6.69 10.63 -44.51
CA PHE A 108 -5.98 9.84 -43.49
C PHE A 108 -6.19 10.50 -42.12
N GLN A 109 -6.63 9.72 -41.14
CA GLN A 109 -6.80 10.15 -39.76
C GLN A 109 -5.88 9.31 -38.89
N SER A 110 -5.01 9.97 -38.12
CA SER A 110 -4.26 9.30 -37.06
C SER A 110 -5.15 9.18 -35.83
N SER A 111 -5.14 8.01 -35.19
CA SER A 111 -5.81 7.82 -33.90
C SER A 111 -4.97 8.46 -32.80
N TRP A 112 -5.16 9.75 -32.54
CA TRP A 112 -4.59 10.38 -31.35
C TRP A 112 -5.44 9.98 -30.13
N GLN A 113 -4.86 9.22 -29.22
CA GLN A 113 -5.52 8.71 -28.01
C GLN A 113 -4.80 9.27 -26.80
N GLN A 114 -5.51 10.05 -25.99
CA GLN A 114 -5.00 10.59 -24.73
C GLN A 114 -5.46 9.72 -23.58
N HIS A 115 -4.54 9.32 -22.70
CA HIS A 115 -4.88 8.69 -21.44
C HIS A 115 -5.47 9.75 -20.49
N VAL A 116 -6.71 9.56 -20.08
CA VAL A 116 -7.43 10.39 -19.10
C VAL A 116 -7.89 9.52 -17.95
N ASN A 117 -8.07 10.08 -16.76
CA ASN A 117 -8.52 9.35 -15.57
C ASN A 117 -7.61 8.16 -15.20
N VAL A 118 -6.29 8.34 -15.30
CA VAL A 118 -5.28 7.31 -15.00
C VAL A 118 -5.22 6.90 -13.53
N PHE A 119 -5.88 7.65 -12.65
CA PHE A 119 -6.00 7.32 -11.22
C PHE A 119 -7.42 6.84 -10.94
N GLY A 120 -7.65 5.53 -11.10
CA GLY A 120 -8.88 4.86 -10.75
C GLY A 120 -8.60 3.66 -9.85
N SER A 121 -9.65 3.02 -9.33
CA SER A 121 -9.50 1.74 -8.61
C SER A 121 -8.87 0.66 -9.49
N TRP A 122 -9.12 0.70 -10.81
CA TRP A 122 -8.61 -0.24 -11.79
C TRP A 122 -7.12 -0.08 -12.12
N SER A 123 -6.52 1.07 -11.82
CA SER A 123 -5.08 1.33 -12.04
C SER A 123 -4.28 1.31 -10.75
N ARG A 124 -4.90 0.89 -9.65
CA ARG A 124 -4.25 0.78 -8.35
C ARG A 124 -3.32 -0.45 -8.37
N PRO A 125 -2.06 -0.31 -7.94
CA PRO A 125 -1.18 -1.47 -7.75
C PRO A 125 -1.70 -2.41 -6.67
N GLU A 126 -1.46 -3.72 -6.82
CA GLU A 126 -1.93 -4.74 -5.89
C GLU A 126 -1.47 -4.48 -4.45
N CYS A 127 -0.22 -4.08 -4.23
CA CYS A 127 0.30 -3.76 -2.89
C CYS A 127 -0.46 -2.60 -2.21
N VAL A 128 -0.94 -1.63 -2.98
CA VAL A 128 -1.75 -0.51 -2.47
C VAL A 128 -3.21 -0.96 -2.25
N GLN A 129 -3.70 -1.89 -3.08
CA GLN A 129 -5.02 -2.47 -2.94
C GLN A 129 -5.13 -3.36 -1.70
N GLU A 130 -4.10 -4.14 -1.37
CA GLU A 130 -4.00 -4.90 -0.12
C GLU A 130 -4.02 -3.96 1.10
N LEU A 131 -3.17 -2.93 1.10
CA LEU A 131 -3.13 -1.94 2.19
C LEU A 131 -4.49 -1.23 2.36
N HIS A 132 -5.19 -0.93 1.26
CA HIS A 132 -6.52 -0.35 1.33
C HIS A 132 -7.54 -1.28 1.99
N GLN A 133 -7.53 -2.57 1.63
CA GLN A 133 -8.42 -3.56 2.24
C GLN A 133 -8.11 -3.74 3.73
N GLU A 134 -6.83 -3.81 4.09
CA GLU A 134 -6.41 -3.93 5.49
C GLU A 134 -6.81 -2.71 6.32
N ALA A 135 -6.71 -1.50 5.76
CA ALA A 135 -7.19 -0.28 6.42
C ALA A 135 -8.71 -0.29 6.63
N GLN A 136 -9.49 -0.84 5.69
CA GLN A 136 -10.94 -0.98 5.84
C GLN A 136 -11.31 -1.96 6.95
N LEU A 137 -10.64 -3.11 7.02
CA LEU A 137 -10.86 -4.11 8.08
C LEU A 137 -10.43 -3.56 9.45
N ASN A 138 -9.30 -2.85 9.53
CA ASN A 138 -8.85 -2.21 10.76
C ASN A 138 -9.86 -1.16 11.26
N LEU A 139 -10.39 -0.34 10.36
CA LEU A 139 -11.43 0.62 10.71
C LEU A 139 -12.68 -0.09 11.25
N GLN A 140 -13.09 -1.19 10.62
CA GLN A 140 -14.24 -1.98 11.07
C GLN A 140 -14.02 -2.57 12.47
N SER A 141 -12.85 -3.18 12.71
CA SER A 141 -12.49 -3.72 14.03
C SER A 141 -12.50 -2.61 15.09
N LEU A 142 -11.90 -1.46 14.78
CA LEU A 142 -11.84 -0.33 15.70
C LEU A 142 -13.25 0.16 16.08
N LEU A 143 -14.15 0.29 15.11
CA LEU A 143 -15.53 0.71 15.36
C LEU A 143 -16.30 -0.33 16.19
N GLN A 144 -16.06 -1.62 15.95
CA GLN A 144 -16.66 -2.70 16.75
C GLN A 144 -16.16 -2.68 18.20
N ASP A 145 -14.86 -2.51 18.42
CA ASP A 145 -14.27 -2.42 19.77
C ASP A 145 -14.84 -1.22 20.54
N PHE A 146 -15.08 -0.09 19.86
CA PHE A 146 -15.73 1.07 20.46
C PHE A 146 -17.18 0.81 20.85
N GLU A 147 -17.94 0.10 20.02
CA GLU A 147 -19.32 -0.27 20.33
C GLU A 147 -19.39 -1.21 21.53
N GLU A 148 -18.53 -2.23 21.58
CA GLU A 148 -18.44 -3.16 22.70
C GLU A 148 -18.08 -2.44 24.02
N GLN A 149 -17.13 -1.51 23.99
CA GLN A 149 -16.81 -0.67 25.15
C GLN A 149 -17.99 0.18 25.63
N LEU A 150 -18.83 0.70 24.72
CA LEU A 150 -20.02 1.44 25.09
C LEU A 150 -21.07 0.55 25.74
N TYR A 151 -21.27 -0.67 25.22
CA TYR A 151 -22.20 -1.64 25.82
C TYR A 151 -21.73 -2.10 27.21
N ASP A 152 -20.46 -2.42 27.39
CA ASP A 152 -19.90 -2.79 28.70
C ASP A 152 -20.05 -1.65 29.73
N ASN A 153 -19.85 -0.40 29.32
CA ASN A 153 -20.02 0.76 30.20
C ASN A 153 -21.50 0.97 30.58
N ARG A 154 -22.43 0.70 29.65
CA ARG A 154 -23.88 0.79 29.89
C ARG A 154 -24.38 -0.32 30.81
N VAL A 155 -23.85 -1.54 30.68
CA VAL A 155 -24.23 -2.71 31.50
C VAL A 155 -23.59 -2.65 32.89
N THR A 156 -22.41 -2.02 33.04
CA THR A 156 -21.75 -1.88 34.34
C THR A 156 -22.47 -0.90 35.29
N GLY A 157 -23.44 -0.10 34.82
CA GLY A 157 -24.37 0.63 35.70
C GLY A 157 -23.72 1.48 36.80
N GLN A 158 -22.47 1.89 36.63
CA GLN A 158 -21.71 2.69 37.61
C GLN A 158 -21.66 4.14 37.13
N THR A 159 -22.82 4.77 37.02
CA THR A 159 -22.87 6.20 36.67
C THR A 159 -22.47 7.09 37.84
N PHE A 160 -22.40 6.58 39.08
CA PHE A 160 -21.98 7.34 40.26
C PHE A 160 -21.43 6.44 41.39
N ARG A 161 -20.12 6.11 41.38
CA ARG A 161 -19.40 5.79 42.63
C ARG A 161 -17.98 6.34 42.54
N HIS A 162 -17.76 7.45 43.25
CA HIS A 162 -16.42 7.91 43.60
C HIS A 162 -15.77 6.91 44.59
N PRO A 163 -14.45 6.66 44.50
CA PRO A 163 -13.73 6.02 45.59
C PRO A 163 -13.51 7.07 46.68
N SER A 164 -14.43 7.16 47.64
CA SER A 164 -14.28 8.07 48.78
C SER A 164 -13.55 7.37 49.92
N SER A 165 -12.25 7.65 50.00
CA SER A 165 -11.50 7.59 51.25
C SER A 165 -11.85 8.81 52.11
N GLN A 166 -12.06 8.57 53.41
CA GLN A 166 -11.98 9.51 54.54
C GLN A 166 -13.10 10.55 54.75
N SER A 167 -13.83 10.30 55.84
CA SER A 167 -14.12 11.19 56.97
C SER A 167 -14.62 12.64 56.74
N SER A 168 -15.72 12.89 57.45
CA SER A 168 -16.22 14.16 58.03
C SER A 168 -17.29 14.94 57.26
N GLU A 169 -18.38 15.17 58.01
CA GLU A 169 -19.56 15.99 57.78
C GLU A 169 -19.22 17.46 57.44
N ASP A 170 -19.80 18.01 56.36
CA ASP A 170 -20.88 19.01 56.44
C ASP A 170 -21.33 19.53 55.05
N THR A 171 -22.65 19.63 54.91
CA THR A 171 -23.53 20.52 54.11
C THR A 171 -23.14 21.11 52.73
N SER A 172 -23.80 20.57 51.69
CA SER A 172 -24.49 21.21 50.53
C SER A 172 -23.80 22.15 49.49
N THR A 173 -23.75 21.60 48.27
CA THR A 173 -24.27 22.10 46.96
C THR A 173 -23.55 23.19 46.12
N THR A 174 -23.15 22.74 44.91
CA THR A 174 -23.32 23.31 43.55
C THR A 174 -22.06 23.66 42.72
N LEU A 175 -21.90 22.89 41.62
CA LEU A 175 -21.41 23.24 40.27
C LEU A 175 -19.94 23.73 40.15
N SER A 176 -19.06 23.28 39.26
CA SER A 176 -19.12 22.37 38.10
C SER A 176 -17.65 22.03 37.76
N CYS A 177 -17.25 20.76 37.82
CA CYS A 177 -15.91 20.34 37.40
C CYS A 177 -16.02 19.62 36.05
N SER A 178 -15.50 20.27 35.01
CA SER A 178 -15.29 19.70 33.67
C SER A 178 -14.40 18.45 33.75
N PRO A 179 -14.68 17.35 33.02
CA PRO A 179 -13.72 16.27 32.92
C PRO A 179 -12.73 16.62 31.81
N SER A 180 -11.66 17.32 32.20
CA SER A 180 -10.40 17.31 31.47
C SER A 180 -9.76 15.93 31.54
N SER A 181 -9.21 15.49 30.40
CA SER A 181 -8.23 14.42 30.23
C SER A 181 -8.74 12.97 30.26
N LEU A 182 -9.23 12.49 29.11
CA LEU A 182 -9.16 11.09 28.74
C LEU A 182 -8.01 10.89 27.75
N ASN A 183 -6.85 10.60 28.34
CA ASN A 183 -5.82 9.68 27.87
C ASN A 183 -5.73 9.52 26.33
N SER A 184 -4.82 10.27 25.71
CA SER A 184 -4.44 10.10 24.30
C SER A 184 -3.73 8.76 24.08
N LYS A 185 -4.48 7.65 24.08
CA LYS A 185 -4.05 6.43 23.39
C LYS A 185 -4.26 6.65 21.91
N LYS A 186 -3.25 7.27 21.29
CA LYS A 186 -3.07 7.26 19.85
C LYS A 186 -3.13 5.80 19.39
N PRO A 187 -4.02 5.40 18.46
CA PRO A 187 -3.99 4.04 17.95
C PRO A 187 -2.66 3.87 17.21
N GLU A 188 -1.78 3.04 17.79
CA GLU A 188 -0.59 2.58 17.08
C GLU A 188 -1.08 1.63 15.99
N PHE A 189 -0.86 2.03 14.74
CA PHE A 189 -1.03 1.16 13.59
C PHE A 189 -0.04 0.01 13.74
N VAL A 190 -0.56 -1.20 13.92
CA VAL A 190 0.23 -2.42 13.89
C VAL A 190 0.45 -2.78 12.42
N PHE A 191 1.62 -2.44 11.89
CA PHE A 191 2.12 -3.08 10.68
C PHE A 191 2.64 -4.47 11.08
N LEU A 192 2.06 -5.52 10.49
CA LEU A 192 2.41 -6.91 10.79
C LEU A 192 3.73 -7.31 10.13
#